data_AF-A0A7G9FKY6-F1
#
_entry.id   AF-A0A7G9FKY6-F1
#
_cell.length_a   1.000
_cell.length_b   1.000
_cell.length_c   1.000
_cell.angle_alpha   90.00
_cell.angle_beta   90.00
_cell.angle_gamma   90.00
#
_symmetry.space_group_name_H-M   'P 1'
#
loop_
_entity.id
_entity.type
_entity.pdbx_description
1 polymer ?
#
loop_
_entity_poly.entity_id
_entity_poly.type
_entity_poly.pdbx_seq_one_letter_code
_entity_poly.pdbx_strand_id
1 'polypeptide(L)'
;MSQNKVEMESDPFNQQFKVITSDDELAFYILTPQFMEHIVAADEKVDGYTKIEFENSRVTLALNNGKNSFELTKTLWSKSRLDETRLRFRYELNSILSIVDEMLTKENLF
;
A
#
# COMPACT_ATOMS: atom_id res chain seq x y z
N MET A 1 -1.39 -3.34 -25.00
CA MET A 1 -1.37 -4.73 -24.50
C MET A 1 -2.70 -4.97 -23.80
N SER A 2 -3.32 -6.14 -23.97
CA SER A 2 -4.55 -6.48 -23.24
C SER A 2 -4.22 -6.71 -21.77
N GLN A 3 -5.06 -6.20 -20.87
CA GLN A 3 -4.96 -6.46 -19.44
C GLN A 3 -6.04 -7.48 -19.03
N ASN A 4 -5.65 -8.45 -18.23
CA ASN A 4 -6.52 -9.50 -17.69
C ASN A 4 -6.83 -9.23 -16.22
N LYS A 5 -8.04 -9.56 -15.79
CA LYS A 5 -8.35 -9.71 -14.37
C LYS A 5 -7.90 -11.12 -13.97
N VAL A 6 -7.06 -11.23 -12.95
CA VAL A 6 -6.60 -12.51 -12.40
C VAL A 6 -7.09 -12.64 -10.97
N GLU A 7 -7.53 -13.84 -10.59
CA GLU A 7 -7.82 -14.19 -9.20
C GLU A 7 -6.62 -14.91 -8.60
N MET A 8 -6.24 -14.52 -7.39
CA MET A 8 -5.12 -15.11 -6.67
C MET A 8 -5.59 -16.28 -5.80
N GLU A 9 -4.67 -16.98 -5.15
CA GLU A 9 -5.00 -18.12 -4.29
C GLU A 9 -5.57 -17.72 -2.92
N SER A 10 -5.45 -16.45 -2.53
CA SER A 10 -5.91 -15.94 -1.24
C SER A 10 -7.32 -15.32 -1.34
N ASP A 11 -8.32 -16.03 -0.81
CA ASP A 11 -9.71 -15.51 -0.73
C ASP A 11 -9.81 -14.17 0.01
N PRO A 12 -9.17 -13.97 1.19
CA PRO A 12 -9.20 -12.66 1.86
C PRO A 12 -8.64 -11.54 0.99
N PHE A 13 -7.55 -11.81 0.26
CA PHE A 13 -6.96 -10.84 -0.65
C PHE A 13 -7.89 -10.53 -1.82
N ASN A 14 -8.47 -11.53 -2.47
CA ASN A 14 -9.38 -11.34 -3.61
C ASN A 14 -10.68 -10.60 -3.25
N GLN A 15 -11.10 -10.65 -1.98
CA GLN A 15 -12.26 -9.89 -1.49
C GLN A 15 -11.95 -8.38 -1.37
N GLN A 16 -10.71 -8.02 -1.08
CA GLN A 16 -10.29 -6.63 -0.86
C GLN A 16 -9.63 -6.02 -2.12
N PHE A 17 -8.86 -6.81 -2.85
CA PHE A 17 -8.02 -6.38 -3.97
C PHE A 17 -8.42 -7.07 -5.27
N LYS A 18 -8.30 -6.31 -6.37
CA LYS A 18 -8.44 -6.82 -7.73
C LYS A 18 -7.09 -6.73 -8.42
N VAL A 19 -6.60 -7.85 -8.96
CA VAL A 19 -5.37 -7.85 -9.77
C VAL A 19 -5.72 -7.67 -11.24
N ILE A 20 -5.07 -6.69 -11.87
CA ILE A 20 -5.13 -6.42 -13.30
C ILE A 20 -3.71 -6.43 -13.83
N THR A 21 -3.41 -7.32 -14.76
CA THR A 21 -2.05 -7.52 -15.28
C THR A 21 -2.06 -7.80 -16.77
N SER A 22 -0.94 -7.51 -17.46
CA SER A 22 -0.68 -8.00 -18.81
C SER A 22 0.10 -9.32 -18.83
N ASP A 23 0.58 -9.76 -17.67
CA ASP A 23 1.39 -10.96 -17.47
C ASP A 23 0.93 -11.67 -16.18
N ASP A 24 0.18 -12.76 -16.36
CA ASP A 24 -0.41 -13.51 -15.26
C ASP A 24 0.67 -14.28 -14.47
N GLU A 25 1.69 -14.84 -15.14
CA GLU A 25 2.78 -15.56 -14.49
C GLU A 25 3.58 -14.63 -13.58
N LEU A 26 3.96 -13.44 -14.08
CA LEU A 26 4.67 -12.44 -13.29
C LEU A 26 3.85 -11.99 -12.06
N ALA A 27 2.53 -11.87 -12.21
CA ALA A 27 1.66 -11.53 -11.09
C ALA A 27 1.72 -12.59 -9.98
N PHE A 28 1.72 -13.89 -10.32
CA PHE A 28 1.88 -14.97 -9.33
C PHE A 28 3.28 -15.01 -8.69
N TYR A 29 4.32 -14.65 -9.44
CA TYR A 29 5.68 -14.55 -8.89
C TYR A 29 5.81 -13.42 -7.86
N ILE A 30 5.18 -12.26 -8.14
CA ILE A 30 5.22 -11.11 -7.24
C ILE A 30 4.29 -11.34 -6.04
N LEU A 31 3.04 -11.73 -6.28
CA LEU A 31 1.97 -11.85 -5.28
C LEU A 31 1.95 -13.23 -4.63
N THR A 32 3.05 -13.57 -3.95
CA THR A 32 3.10 -14.78 -3.12
C THR A 32 2.05 -14.75 -2.00
N PRO A 33 1.60 -15.91 -1.46
CA PRO A 33 0.58 -15.97 -0.39
C PRO A 33 0.89 -15.04 0.78
N GLN A 34 2.13 -15.09 1.26
CA GLN A 34 2.61 -14.27 2.38
C GLN A 34 2.51 -12.79 2.03
N PHE A 35 2.98 -12.40 0.85
CA PHE A 35 2.93 -10.99 0.45
C PHE A 35 1.49 -10.46 0.37
N MET A 36 0.56 -11.27 -0.13
CA MET A 36 -0.87 -10.95 -0.12
C MET A 36 -1.43 -10.78 1.30
N GLU A 37 -1.08 -11.66 2.25
CA GLU A 37 -1.48 -11.53 3.66
C GLU A 37 -0.99 -10.22 4.27
N HIS A 38 0.24 -9.81 3.95
CA HIS A 38 0.81 -8.56 4.44
C HIS A 38 0.16 -7.33 3.82
N ILE A 39 -0.17 -7.36 2.52
CA ILE A 39 -0.92 -6.28 1.86
C ILE A 39 -2.27 -6.08 2.55
N VAL A 40 -3.01 -7.16 2.81
CA VAL A 40 -4.30 -7.12 3.53
C VAL A 40 -4.13 -6.53 4.92
N ALA A 41 -3.18 -7.05 5.71
CA ALA A 41 -2.95 -6.58 7.08
C ALA A 41 -2.51 -5.10 7.14
N ALA A 42 -1.81 -4.61 6.12
CA ALA A 42 -1.40 -3.21 6.04
C ALA A 42 -2.56 -2.29 5.65
N ASP A 43 -3.39 -2.70 4.69
CA ASP A 43 -4.58 -1.96 4.26
C ASP A 43 -5.58 -1.80 5.42
N GLU A 44 -5.80 -2.87 6.18
CA GLU A 44 -6.64 -2.86 7.39
C GLU A 44 -6.13 -1.89 8.47
N LYS A 45 -4.81 -1.72 8.61
CA LYS A 45 -4.22 -0.78 9.59
C LYS A 45 -4.41 0.68 9.20
N VAL A 46 -4.45 0.99 7.91
CA VAL A 46 -4.52 2.37 7.42
C VAL A 46 -5.95 2.86 7.23
N ASP A 47 -6.93 1.96 7.25
CA ASP A 47 -8.35 2.25 7.02
C ASP A 47 -8.53 3.11 5.77
N GLY A 48 -7.95 2.65 4.66
CA GLY A 48 -7.90 3.40 3.42
C GLY A 48 -7.78 2.48 2.23
N TYR A 49 -8.04 3.03 1.04
CA TYR A 49 -7.96 2.29 -0.21
C TYR A 49 -6.52 2.33 -0.73
N THR A 50 -5.80 1.22 -0.58
CA THR A 50 -4.46 1.07 -1.15
C THR A 50 -4.52 0.61 -2.60
N LYS A 51 -3.67 1.21 -3.44
CA LYS A 51 -3.34 0.72 -4.77
C LYS A 51 -1.84 0.49 -4.85
N ILE A 52 -1.47 -0.65 -5.43
CA ILE A 52 -0.09 -1.03 -5.66
C ILE A 52 0.05 -1.32 -7.16
N GLU A 53 1.03 -0.70 -7.79
CA GLU A 53 1.36 -0.89 -9.19
C GLU A 53 2.83 -1.29 -9.32
N PHE A 54 3.06 -2.33 -10.11
CA PHE A 54 4.37 -2.80 -10.49
C PHE A 54 4.57 -2.50 -11.97
N GLU A 55 5.50 -1.60 -12.29
CA GLU A 55 5.79 -1.23 -13.67
C GLU A 55 7.30 -1.09 -13.86
N ASN A 56 7.88 -1.89 -14.77
CA ASN A 56 9.31 -1.95 -15.01
C ASN A 56 10.10 -2.20 -13.70
N SER A 57 10.97 -1.28 -13.31
CA SER A 57 11.74 -1.31 -12.05
C SER A 57 11.17 -0.37 -11.00
N ARG A 58 9.88 -0.04 -11.08
CA ARG A 58 9.19 0.85 -10.15
C ARG A 58 8.01 0.15 -9.48
N VAL A 59 7.90 0.39 -8.19
CA VAL A 59 6.68 0.11 -7.42
C VAL A 59 6.06 1.44 -7.04
N THR A 60 4.81 1.65 -7.42
CA THR A 60 4.02 2.81 -7.02
C THR A 60 3.00 2.37 -5.99
N LEU A 61 3.03 2.99 -4.81
CA LEU A 61 2.02 2.80 -3.77
C LEU A 61 1.21 4.07 -3.62
N ALA A 62 -0.11 3.96 -3.70
CA ALA A 62 -1.04 5.04 -3.45
C ALA A 62 -2.02 4.63 -2.35
N LEU A 63 -2.11 5.43 -1.29
CA LEU A 63 -3.07 5.25 -0.21
C LEU A 63 -4.08 6.40 -0.23
N ASN A 64 -5.36 6.06 -0.30
CA ASN A 64 -6.45 7.00 -0.09
C ASN A 64 -7.22 6.66 1.18
N ASN A 65 -6.90 7.33 2.28
CA ASN A 65 -7.61 7.19 3.56
C ASN A 65 -8.58 8.35 3.84
N GLY A 66 -8.87 9.20 2.85
CA GLY A 66 -9.76 10.36 2.99
C GLY A 66 -9.25 11.47 3.92
N LYS A 67 -8.00 11.42 4.39
CA LYS A 67 -7.42 12.40 5.31
C LYS A 67 -6.61 13.45 4.56
N ASN A 68 -6.63 14.68 5.09
CA ASN A 68 -5.77 15.75 4.61
C ASN A 68 -4.44 15.71 5.36
N SER A 69 -3.49 14.92 4.83
CA SER A 69 -2.20 14.69 5.48
C SER A 69 -1.15 15.77 5.18
N PHE A 70 -1.40 16.66 4.21
CA PHE A 70 -0.40 17.61 3.70
C PHE A 70 -0.78 19.09 3.82
N GLU A 71 -2.06 19.44 3.92
CA GLU A 71 -2.44 20.85 4.02
C GLU A 71 -2.53 21.33 5.47
N LEU A 72 -1.76 22.37 5.76
CA LEU A 72 -1.89 23.12 7.00
C LEU A 72 -2.97 24.19 6.81
N THR A 73 -4.17 23.94 7.35
CA THR A 73 -5.24 24.97 7.40
C THR A 73 -4.82 26.15 8.28
N LYS A 74 -5.39 27.34 8.01
CA LYS A 74 -5.10 28.59 8.76
C LYS A 74 -5.35 28.50 10.28
N THR A 75 -5.97 27.43 10.74
CA THR A 75 -6.27 27.12 12.15
C THR A 75 -5.19 26.26 12.84
N LEU A 76 -4.12 25.88 12.15
CA LEU A 76 -3.04 25.00 12.65
C LEU A 76 -1.73 25.74 13.02
N TRP A 77 -1.74 27.07 13.16
CA TRP A 77 -0.52 27.88 13.38
C TRP A 77 0.04 27.82 14.81
N SER A 78 -0.60 27.09 15.74
CA SER A 78 -0.02 26.86 17.06
C SER A 78 0.98 25.70 17.02
N LYS A 79 2.12 25.85 17.71
CA LYS A 79 3.20 24.85 17.76
C LYS A 79 2.71 23.46 18.19
N SER A 80 1.79 23.38 19.16
CA SER A 80 1.19 22.11 19.62
C SER A 80 0.41 21.37 18.53
N ARG A 81 -0.36 22.09 17.71
CA ARG A 81 -1.14 21.51 16.62
C ARG A 81 -0.25 21.04 15.47
N LEU A 82 0.84 21.76 15.19
CA LEU A 82 1.86 21.32 14.24
C LEU A 82 2.51 20.01 14.68
N ASP A 83 2.82 19.84 15.96
CA ASP A 83 3.42 18.61 16.48
C ASP A 83 2.43 17.43 16.39
N GLU A 84 1.15 17.63 16.69
CA GLU A 84 0.09 16.64 16.49
C GLU A 84 -0.08 16.24 15.01
N THR A 85 -0.10 17.20 14.09
CA THR A 85 -0.16 16.94 12.64
C THR A 85 1.07 16.14 12.19
N ARG A 86 2.27 16.48 12.66
CA ARG A 86 3.51 15.75 12.33
C ARG A 86 3.50 14.32 12.86
N LEU A 87 3.02 14.11 14.09
CA LEU A 87 2.89 12.76 14.66
C LEU A 87 1.93 11.90 13.85
N ARG A 88 0.77 12.46 13.48
CA ARG A 88 -0.22 11.77 12.65
C ARG A 88 0.34 11.42 11.28
N PHE A 89 0.99 12.38 10.62
CA PHE A 89 1.63 12.16 9.33
C PHE A 89 2.70 11.06 9.39
N ARG A 90 3.54 11.06 10.44
CA ARG A 90 4.54 9.99 10.63
C ARG A 90 3.91 8.62 10.86
N TYR A 91 2.83 8.55 11.61
CA TYR A 91 2.11 7.30 11.83
C TYR A 91 1.56 6.76 10.50
N GLU A 92 0.90 7.60 9.71
CA GLU A 92 0.38 7.22 8.39
C GLU A 92 1.50 6.80 7.42
N LEU A 93 2.60 7.55 7.40
CA LEU A 93 3.77 7.24 6.58
C LEU A 93 4.44 5.94 7.01
N ASN A 94 4.57 5.68 8.31
CA ASN A 94 5.11 4.40 8.82
C ASN A 94 4.22 3.21 8.45
N SER A 95 2.89 3.38 8.42
CA SER A 95 2.00 2.31 7.97
C SER A 95 2.21 2.00 6.49
N ILE A 96 2.38 3.01 5.62
CA ILE A 96 2.74 2.79 4.21
C ILE A 96 4.12 2.14 4.09
N LEU A 97 5.11 2.64 4.83
CA LEU A 97 6.46 2.08 4.82
C LEU A 97 6.48 0.64 5.32
N SER A 98 5.58 0.21 6.20
CA SER A 98 5.52 -1.19 6.62
C SER A 98 5.19 -2.16 5.48
N ILE A 99 4.47 -1.70 4.44
CA ILE A 99 4.26 -2.47 3.21
C ILE A 99 5.58 -2.62 2.45
N VAL A 100 6.34 -1.52 2.34
CA VAL A 100 7.64 -1.50 1.66
C VAL A 100 8.68 -2.32 2.44
N ASP A 101 8.72 -2.20 3.75
CA ASP A 101 9.60 -2.98 4.61
C ASP A 101 9.34 -4.47 4.41
N GLU A 102 8.07 -4.89 4.28
CA GLU A 102 7.76 -6.29 3.97
C GLU A 102 8.17 -6.70 2.55
N MET A 103 8.04 -5.80 1.58
CA MET A 103 8.57 -6.04 0.23
C MET A 103 10.09 -6.24 0.25
N LEU A 104 10.79 -5.55 1.16
CA LEU A 104 12.25 -5.52 1.25
C LEU A 104 12.85 -6.50 2.27
N THR A 105 12.08 -7.00 3.25
CA THR A 105 12.54 -8.01 4.23
C THR A 105 12.93 -9.31 3.56
N LYS A 106 12.49 -9.54 2.33
CA LYS A 106 13.06 -10.56 1.46
C LYS A 106 14.29 -9.99 0.77
N GLU A 107 15.47 -10.25 1.35
CA GLU A 107 16.76 -10.34 0.64
C GLU A 107 16.76 -11.39 -0.50
N ASN A 108 15.59 -11.89 -0.93
CA ASN A 108 15.40 -12.97 -1.90
C ASN A 108 14.23 -12.67 -2.87
N LEU A 109 13.98 -11.41 -3.23
CA LEU A 109 13.45 -11.14 -4.58
C LEU A 109 14.63 -11.19 -5.54
N PHE A 110 15.10 -12.43 -5.74
CA PHE A 110 16.30 -12.92 -6.44
C PHE A 110 17.65 -12.75 -5.72
#